data_AF-A0A7L1IMA2-F1
#
_entry.id   AF-A0A7L1IMA2-F1
#
_cell.length_a   1.000
_cell.length_b   1.000
_cell.length_c   1.000
_cell.angle_alpha   90.00
_cell.angle_beta   90.00
_cell.angle_gamma   90.00
#
_symmetry.space_group_name_H-M   'P 1'
#
loop_
_entity.id
_entity.type
_entity.pdbx_description
1 polymer ?
#
loop_
_entity_poly.entity_id
_entity_poly.type
_entity_poly.pdbx_seq_one_letter_code
_entity_poly.pdbx_strand_id
1 'polypeptide(L)'
;LCPQGQLLAKSWSSLFQGQAGAPPRGPIYSFNGRNVLTDLLWPRRLAWHGSTPRGGQAGRRDCQGWRSAGAGEGLAAPLGQGRLLAGHAPGDRET
;
A
#
# COMPACT_ATOMS: atom_id res chain seq x y z
N LEU A 1 -0.29 23.74 -4.54
CA LEU A 1 -1.11 23.08 -3.50
C LEU A 1 -0.15 22.39 -2.53
N CYS A 2 -0.05 22.88 -1.30
CA CYS A 2 0.81 22.26 -0.28
C CYS A 2 0.14 20.97 0.24
N PRO A 3 0.88 19.88 0.49
CA PRO A 3 0.33 18.71 1.15
C PRO A 3 -0.29 19.09 2.49
N GLN A 4 -1.45 18.53 2.85
CA GLN A 4 -2.24 18.93 4.01
C GLN A 4 -1.57 18.72 5.38
N GLY A 5 -0.30 18.30 5.46
CA GLY A 5 0.49 18.23 6.69
C GLY A 5 -0.06 17.31 7.78
N GLN A 6 -1.07 16.50 7.47
CA GLN A 6 -1.73 15.63 8.45
C GLN A 6 -0.84 14.42 8.78
N LEU A 7 -0.82 14.05 10.06
CA LEU A 7 0.02 12.98 10.58
C LEU A 7 -0.50 11.61 10.14
N LEU A 8 0.19 10.94 9.22
CA LEU A 8 -0.17 9.57 8.80
C LEU A 8 0.32 8.49 9.78
N ALA A 9 1.53 8.64 10.32
CA ALA A 9 2.11 7.70 11.28
C ALA A 9 3.02 8.44 12.26
N LYS A 10 3.18 7.88 13.46
CA LYS A 10 4.02 8.50 14.52
C LYS A 10 5.50 8.54 14.15
N SER A 11 5.97 7.52 13.44
CA SER A 11 7.33 7.42 12.92
C SER A 11 7.36 6.44 11.74
N TRP A 12 8.45 6.46 10.97
CA TRP A 12 8.71 5.46 9.93
C TRP A 12 8.65 4.04 10.52
N SER A 13 9.37 3.78 11.60
CA SER A 13 9.44 2.47 12.25
C SER A 13 8.06 1.97 12.71
N SER A 14 7.15 2.87 13.11
CA SER A 14 5.79 2.50 13.53
C SER A 14 4.92 1.90 12.41
N LEU A 15 5.32 2.09 11.15
CA LEU A 15 4.66 1.46 9.99
C LEU A 15 5.02 -0.02 9.82
N PHE A 16 6.12 -0.48 10.41
CA PHE A 16 6.66 -1.84 10.23
C PHE A 16 6.66 -2.68 11.50
N GLN A 17 6.30 -2.08 12.64
CA GLN A 17 6.21 -2.78 13.92
C GLN A 17 4.83 -3.45 14.09
N GLY A 18 4.81 -4.73 14.46
CA GLY A 18 3.59 -5.53 14.59
C GLY A 18 3.23 -6.36 13.34
N GLN A 19 2.05 -6.99 13.36
CA GLN A 19 1.68 -8.02 12.37
C GLN A 19 1.28 -7.47 10.97
N ALA A 20 1.43 -6.16 10.70
CA ALA A 20 1.44 -5.50 9.36
C ALA A 20 1.44 -3.95 9.44
N GLY A 21 1.94 -3.35 10.53
CA GLY A 21 1.86 -1.90 10.75
C GLY A 21 0.49 -1.39 11.19
N ALA A 22 0.46 -0.15 11.70
CA ALA A 22 -0.77 0.52 12.11
C ALA A 22 -1.46 1.27 10.94
N PRO A 23 -2.78 1.50 11.02
CA PRO A 23 -3.50 2.33 10.05
C PRO A 23 -2.88 3.71 9.87
N PRO A 24 -2.75 4.21 8.63
CA PRO A 24 -2.47 5.61 8.43
C PRO A 24 -3.62 6.41 9.05
N ARG A 25 -3.24 7.39 9.88
CA ARG A 25 -4.18 8.23 10.62
C ARG A 25 -4.60 9.42 9.77
N GLY A 26 -5.38 9.19 8.72
CA GLY A 26 -5.95 10.27 7.93
C GLY A 26 -6.11 9.97 6.44
N PRO A 27 -6.62 10.95 5.68
CA PRO A 27 -6.75 10.87 4.24
C PRO A 27 -5.39 10.79 3.55
N ILE A 28 -5.35 10.08 2.43
CA ILE A 28 -4.18 10.00 1.55
C ILE A 28 -4.50 10.81 0.31
N TYR A 29 -3.72 11.85 0.04
CA TYR A 29 -3.93 12.72 -1.10
C TYR A 29 -2.94 12.42 -2.23
N SER A 30 -3.43 12.45 -3.47
CA SER A 30 -2.58 12.52 -4.67
C SER A 30 -1.96 13.91 -4.83
N PHE A 31 -0.99 14.05 -5.74
CA PHE A 31 -0.33 15.34 -6.00
C PHE A 31 -1.27 16.46 -6.46
N ASN A 32 -2.38 16.13 -7.11
CA ASN A 32 -3.41 17.10 -7.49
C ASN A 32 -4.45 17.34 -6.37
N GLY A 33 -4.22 16.86 -5.15
CA GLY A 33 -5.04 17.15 -3.98
C GLY A 33 -6.30 16.31 -3.82
N ARG A 34 -6.45 15.21 -4.57
CA ARG A 34 -7.61 14.30 -4.48
C ARG A 34 -7.40 13.24 -3.42
N ASN A 35 -8.43 12.97 -2.61
CA ASN A 35 -8.37 11.93 -1.57
C ASN A 35 -8.55 10.54 -2.19
N VAL A 36 -7.47 9.76 -2.24
CA VAL A 36 -7.40 8.43 -2.85
C VAL A 36 -8.38 7.43 -2.23
N LEU A 37 -8.75 7.62 -0.96
CA LEU A 37 -9.67 6.70 -0.26
C LEU A 37 -11.13 6.89 -0.68
N THR A 38 -11.49 8.07 -1.18
CA THR A 38 -12.88 8.45 -1.48
C THR A 38 -13.12 8.75 -2.95
N ASP A 39 -12.07 9.08 -3.70
CA ASP A 39 -12.18 9.52 -5.09
C ASP A 39 -12.43 8.34 -6.03
N LEU A 40 -13.39 8.52 -6.94
CA LEU A 40 -13.83 7.50 -7.89
C LEU A 40 -12.79 7.16 -8.97
N LEU A 41 -11.77 8.02 -9.19
CA LEU A 41 -10.66 7.70 -10.09
C LEU A 41 -9.82 6.51 -9.60
N TRP A 42 -9.92 6.13 -8.33
CA TRP A 42 -9.27 4.95 -7.77
C TRP A 42 -10.30 3.85 -7.50
N PRO A 43 -10.70 3.07 -8.52
CA PRO A 43 -11.68 2.00 -8.36
C PRO A 43 -11.17 0.88 -7.44
N ARG A 44 -9.84 0.67 -7.41
CA ARG A 44 -9.17 -0.26 -6.48
C ARG A 44 -8.29 0.55 -5.55
N ARG A 45 -8.68 0.64 -4.27
CA ARG A 45 -7.98 1.38 -3.21
C ARG A 45 -6.85 0.55 -2.62
N LEU A 46 -5.92 0.13 -3.49
CA LEU A 46 -4.78 -0.70 -3.17
C LEU A 46 -3.49 0.11 -3.36
N ALA A 47 -2.50 -0.13 -2.50
CA ALA A 47 -1.14 0.36 -2.68
C ALA A 47 -0.19 -0.83 -2.89
N TRP A 48 0.48 -0.86 -4.03
CA TRP A 48 1.56 -1.81 -4.29
C TRP A 48 2.76 -1.48 -3.40
N HIS A 49 3.37 -2.51 -2.79
CA HIS A 49 4.54 -2.31 -1.93
C HIS A 49 5.67 -3.33 -2.15
N GLY A 50 5.38 -4.53 -2.66
CA GLY A 50 6.41 -5.53 -3.02
C GLY A 50 7.33 -5.97 -1.87
N SER A 51 6.91 -5.77 -0.64
CA SER A 51 7.72 -5.96 0.56
C SER A 51 7.02 -6.89 1.57
N THR A 52 7.82 -7.51 2.43
CA THR A 52 7.32 -8.28 3.57
C THR A 52 6.67 -7.34 4.59
N PRO A 53 5.87 -7.83 5.54
CA PRO A 53 5.27 -7.00 6.59
C PRO A 53 6.28 -6.19 7.44
N ARG A 54 7.57 -6.58 7.42
CA ARG A 54 8.67 -5.87 8.11
C ARG A 54 9.43 -4.90 7.21
N GLY A 55 9.00 -4.69 5.95
CA GLY A 55 9.62 -3.78 5.00
C GLY A 55 10.81 -4.35 4.20
N GLY A 56 11.17 -5.62 4.40
CA GLY A 56 12.19 -6.29 3.58
C GLY A 56 11.67 -6.70 2.20
N GLN A 57 12.56 -7.00 1.24
CA GLN A 57 12.17 -7.42 -0.11
C GLN A 57 11.36 -8.73 -0.10
N ALA A 58 10.21 -8.77 -0.78
CA ALA A 58 9.34 -9.96 -0.82
C ALA A 58 9.65 -10.90 -2.00
N GLY A 59 10.93 -11.19 -2.25
CA GLY A 59 11.35 -12.06 -3.35
C GLY A 59 10.97 -11.49 -4.71
N ARG A 60 10.28 -12.27 -5.55
CA ARG A 60 9.80 -11.87 -6.89
C ARG A 60 8.40 -11.23 -6.90
N ARG A 61 7.87 -10.87 -5.72
CA ARG A 61 6.51 -10.31 -5.59
C ARG A 61 6.49 -8.78 -5.72
N ASP A 62 7.23 -8.27 -6.69
CA ASP A 62 7.36 -6.87 -7.07
C ASP A 62 7.16 -6.68 -8.57
N CYS A 63 6.39 -7.56 -9.22
CA CYS A 63 6.12 -7.51 -10.67
C CYS A 63 7.40 -7.47 -11.51
N GLN A 64 8.37 -8.35 -11.18
CA GLN A 64 9.68 -8.44 -11.85
C GLN A 64 10.48 -7.12 -11.73
N GLY A 65 10.54 -6.56 -10.52
CA GLY A 65 11.19 -5.27 -10.27
C GLY A 65 10.42 -4.09 -10.91
N TRP A 66 9.09 -4.17 -10.92
CA TRP A 66 8.16 -3.19 -11.47
C TRP A 66 8.28 -2.99 -12.97
N ARG A 67 8.75 -4.02 -13.69
CA ARG A 67 8.98 -4.00 -15.14
C ARG A 67 7.94 -4.77 -15.95
N SER A 68 7.02 -5.46 -15.28
CA SER A 68 5.94 -6.20 -15.94
C SER A 68 4.58 -5.78 -15.40
N ALA A 69 3.66 -5.46 -16.31
CA ALA A 69 2.23 -5.31 -16.00
C ALA A 69 1.43 -6.60 -16.30
N GLY A 70 2.10 -7.65 -16.80
CA GLY A 70 1.50 -8.92 -17.22
C GLY A 70 1.73 -10.04 -16.20
N ALA A 71 2.20 -11.20 -16.66
CA ALA A 71 2.45 -12.37 -15.81
C ALA A 71 3.56 -12.09 -14.78
N GLY A 72 3.15 -11.72 -13.57
CA GLY A 72 4.02 -11.47 -12.43
C GLY A 72 3.20 -11.26 -11.17
N GLU A 73 3.71 -11.75 -10.05
CA GLU A 73 3.09 -11.51 -8.75
C GLU A 73 3.58 -10.18 -8.18
N GLY A 74 2.71 -9.46 -7.48
CA GLY A 74 3.07 -8.25 -6.75
C GLY A 74 2.35 -8.20 -5.41
N LEU A 75 2.96 -7.68 -4.35
CA LEU A 75 2.21 -7.48 -3.10
C LEU A 75 1.55 -6.10 -3.07
N ALA A 76 0.27 -6.08 -2.72
CA ALA A 76 -0.51 -4.86 -2.56
C ALA A 76 -1.36 -4.88 -1.29
N ALA A 77 -1.53 -3.70 -0.72
CA ALA A 77 -2.22 -3.45 0.53
C ALA A 77 -3.52 -2.67 0.33
N PRO A 78 -4.65 -3.11 0.92
CA PRO A 78 -5.87 -2.32 0.94
C PRO A 78 -5.73 -1.10 1.85
N LEU A 79 -5.80 0.08 1.24
CA LEU A 79 -5.61 1.36 1.94
C LEU A 79 -6.71 1.63 2.98
N GLY A 80 -7.93 1.15 2.74
CA GLY A 80 -9.07 1.34 3.66
C GLY A 80 -9.02 0.49 4.93
N GLN A 81 -8.17 -0.54 4.99
CA GLN A 81 -8.07 -1.45 6.15
C GLN A 81 -6.92 -1.08 7.08
N GLY A 82 -6.15 -0.05 6.73
CA GLY A 82 -5.12 0.47 7.60
C GLY A 82 -3.88 -0.42 7.74
N ARG A 83 -3.56 -1.22 6.73
CA ARG A 83 -2.39 -2.11 6.78
C ARG A 83 -1.58 -1.91 5.51
N LEU A 84 -0.72 -0.89 5.50
CA LEU A 84 0.01 -0.43 4.31
C LEU A 84 0.97 -1.47 3.71
N LEU A 85 1.31 -2.51 4.47
CA LEU A 85 2.22 -3.60 4.07
C LEU A 85 1.59 -4.98 4.28
N ALA A 86 0.30 -5.05 4.59
CA ALA A 86 -0.41 -6.32 4.50
C ALA A 86 -0.69 -6.60 3.03
N GLY A 87 -0.33 -7.78 2.54
CA GLY A 87 -0.59 -8.11 1.15
C GLY A 87 -0.69 -9.61 0.93
N HIS A 88 -1.76 -9.98 0.22
CA HIS A 88 -1.89 -11.23 -0.54
C HIS A 88 -1.39 -10.93 -1.96
N ALA A 89 -0.85 -11.91 -2.68
CA ALA A 89 -0.63 -11.74 -4.09
C ALA A 89 -2.01 -11.59 -4.78
N PRO A 90 -2.18 -10.67 -5.75
CA PRO A 90 -3.36 -10.59 -6.59
C PRO A 90 -3.38 -11.83 -7.48
N GLY A 91 -3.98 -12.88 -6.93
CA GLY A 91 -3.95 -14.27 -7.41
C GLY A 91 -4.44 -15.21 -6.31
N ASP A 92 -4.26 -14.84 -5.04
CA ASP A 92 -4.60 -15.67 -3.88
C ASP A 92 -6.11 -15.62 -3.48
N ARG A 93 -7.00 -15.25 -4.42
CA ARG A 93 -8.46 -15.36 -4.23
C ARG A 93 -9.04 -16.36 -5.22
N GLU A 94 -8.54 -17.58 -5.21
CA GLU A 94 -9.29 -18.79 -5.62
C GLU A 94 -8.53 -20.06 -5.19
N THR A 95 -8.75 -20.48 -3.95
CA THR A 95 -8.89 -21.88 -3.49
C THR A 95 -9.48 -21.88 -2.09
#